data_AF-A0A7D5THY1-F1
#
_entry.id   AF-A0A7D5THY1-F1
#
_cell.length_a   1.000
_cell.length_b   1.000
_cell.length_c   1.000
_cell.angle_alpha   90.00
_cell.angle_beta   90.00
_cell.angle_gamma   90.00
#
_symmetry.space_group_name_H-M   'P 1'
#
loop_
_entity.id
_entity.type
_entity.pdbx_description
1 polymer ?
#
loop_
_entity_poly.entity_id
_entity_poly.type
_entity_poly.pdbx_seq_one_letter_code
_entity_poly.pdbx_strand_id
1 'polypeptide(L)' 'MKIVYQCLDCGKAHDTEEAALKCHEAPIQAFQKGYTRFSKRKGLIGN' A
#
# COMPACT_ATOMS: atom_id res chain seq x y z
N MET A 1 5.48 -13.34 4.00
CA MET A 1 4.83 -12.29 3.20
C MET A 1 3.57 -11.86 3.93
N LYS A 2 3.31 -10.56 4.09
CA LYS A 2 2.11 -10.06 4.77
C LYS A 2 1.24 -9.29 3.78
N ILE A 3 -0.02 -9.66 3.64
CA ILE A 3 -1.00 -8.90 2.84
C ILE A 3 -1.41 -7.68 3.66
N VAL A 4 -1.45 -6.53 3.00
CA VAL A 4 -1.84 -5.24 3.57
C VAL A 4 -2.93 -4.65 2.68
N TYR A 5 -3.92 -4.04 3.30
CA TYR A 5 -5.09 -3.48 2.65
C TYR A 5 -5.04 -1.96 2.76
N GLN A 6 -4.94 -1.26 1.64
CA GLN A 6 -4.92 0.20 1.60
C GLN A 6 -6.29 0.73 1.20
N CYS A 7 -6.79 1.71 1.96
CA CYS A 7 -7.95 2.49 1.58
C CYS A 7 -7.57 3.42 0.42
N LEU A 8 -8.32 3.40 -0.68
CA LEU A 8 -8.04 4.25 -1.85
C LEU A 8 -8.55 5.69 -1.71
N ASP A 9 -9.34 5.97 -0.68
CA ASP A 9 -9.78 7.33 -0.36
C ASP A 9 -8.67 8.13 0.35
N CYS A 10 -8.15 7.61 1.47
CA CYS A 10 -7.15 8.30 2.29
C CYS A 10 -5.72 7.77 2.13
N GLY A 11 -5.52 6.68 1.39
CA GLY A 11 -4.21 6.04 1.21
C GLY A 11 -3.68 5.29 2.45
N LYS A 12 -4.46 5.21 3.54
CA LYS A 12 -4.03 4.55 4.78
C LYS A 12 -4.00 3.04 4.60
N ALA A 13 -2.93 2.42 5.10
CA ALA A 13 -2.72 0.98 5.05
C ALA A 13 -3.12 0.31 6.36
N HIS A 14 -3.85 -0.79 6.26
CA HIS A 14 -4.39 -1.59 7.35
C HIS A 14 -3.97 -3.05 7.22
N ASP A 15 -3.82 -3.73 8.34
CA ASP A 15 -3.42 -5.14 8.37
C ASP A 15 -4.57 -6.11 8.11
N THR A 16 -5.82 -5.65 8.19
CA THR A 16 -7.03 -6.44 7.96
C THR A 16 -7.93 -5.77 6.92
N GLU A 17 -8.65 -6.59 6.16
CA GLU A 17 -9.58 -6.14 5.12
C GLU A 17 -10.73 -5.31 5.72
N GLU A 18 -11.31 -5.80 6.81
CA GLU A 18 -12.41 -5.14 7.52
C GLU A 18 -12.03 -3.75 8.01
N ALA A 19 -10.80 -3.55 8.49
CA ALA A 19 -10.33 -2.25 8.95
C ALA A 19 -10.12 -1.27 7.79
N ALA A 20 -9.70 -1.76 6.61
CA ALA A 20 -9.58 -0.94 5.41
C ALA A 20 -10.95 -0.54 4.85
N LEU A 21 -11.90 -1.48 4.80
CA LEU A 21 -13.29 -1.23 4.39
C LEU A 21 -13.97 -0.21 5.30
N LYS A 22 -13.85 -0.37 6.63
CA LYS A 22 -14.45 0.54 7.61
C LYS A 22 -13.76 1.90 7.70
N CYS A 23 -12.65 2.13 6.99
CA CYS A 23 -11.93 3.40 7.08
C CYS A 23 -12.73 4.56 6.48
N HIS A 24 -13.28 4.37 5.27
CA HIS A 24 -14.12 5.37 4.58
C HIS A 24 -15.26 4.72 3.77
N GLU A 25 -15.52 3.42 3.97
CA GLU A 25 -16.48 2.64 3.16
C GLU A 25 -16.20 2.73 1.66
N ALA A 26 -14.92 2.96 1.32
CA ALA A 26 -14.43 3.18 -0.02
C ALA A 26 -13.72 1.92 -0.56
N PRO A 27 -13.50 1.83 -1.88
CA PRO A 27 -12.71 0.77 -2.47
C PRO A 27 -11.32 0.63 -1.81
N ILE A 28 -10.89 -0.61 -1.63
CA ILE A 28 -9.60 -0.95 -1.02
C ILE A 28 -8.70 -1.66 -2.02
N GLN A 29 -7.40 -1.52 -1.83
CA GLN A 29 -6.37 -2.21 -2.60
C GLN A 29 -5.58 -3.15 -1.69
N ALA A 30 -5.61 -4.44 -1.97
CA ALA A 30 -4.77 -5.42 -1.30
C ALA A 30 -3.42 -5.54 -2.01
N PHE A 31 -2.31 -5.45 -1.27
CA PHE A 31 -0.96 -5.70 -1.80
C PHE A 31 -0.09 -6.43 -0.79
N GLN A 32 0.89 -7.18 -1.29
CA GLN A 32 1.84 -7.89 -0.43
C GLN A 32 2.97 -6.96 0.01
N LYS A 33 3.04 -6.67 1.31
CA LYS A 33 4.16 -5.95 1.95
C LYS A 33 5.41 -6.82 1.86
N GLY A 34 6.26 -6.52 0.89
CA GLY A 34 7.49 -7.27 0.59
C GLY A 34 7.95 -7.18 -0.86
N TYR A 35 7.02 -7.07 -1.81
CA TYR A 35 7.36 -6.92 -3.24
C TYR A 35 7.51 -5.47 -3.69
N THR A 36 6.85 -4.53 -3.01
CA THR A 36 7.03 -3.09 -3.25
C THR A 36 8.13 -2.50 -2.37
N ARG A 37 9.24 -3.22 -2.18
CA ARG A 37 10.52 -2.53 -2.08
C ARG A 37 10.80 -2.04 -3.50
N PHE A 38 10.10 -1.00 -3.92
CA PHE A 38 10.56 -0.14 -4.99
C PHE A 38 11.91 0.35 -4.45
N SER A 39 12.97 -0.39 -4.78
CA SER A 39 14.31 0.11 -4.71
C SER A 39 14.21 1.43 -5.43
N LYS A 40 14.17 2.54 -4.67
CA LYS A 40 14.67 3.79 -5.18
C LYS A 40 16.02 3.40 -5.77
N ARG A 41 16.09 3.22 -7.09
CA ARG A 41 17.37 3.15 -7.79
C ARG A 41 18.01 4.49 -7.50
N LYS A 42 18.75 4.51 -6.40
CA LYS A 42 19.69 5.54 -6.04
C LYS A 42 20.74 5.46 -7.15
N GLY A 43 20.61 6.35 -8.13
CA GLY A 43 21.51 6.45 -9.27
C GLY A 43 20.83 6.13 -10.59
N LEU A 44 20.39 7.17 -11.30
CA LEU A 44 20.62 7.30 -12.73
C LEU A 44 20.44 8.78 -13.08
N ILE A 45 21.61 9.41 -13.30
CA ILE A 45 21.85 10.61 -14.11
C ILE A 45 21.55 11.94 -13.42
N GLY A 46 22.56 12.41 -12.69
CA GLY A 46 22.88 13.83 -12.72
C GLY A 46 23.50 14.16 -14.07
N ASN A 47 23.02 15.24 -14.68
CA ASN A 47 23.76 16.06 -15.63
C ASN A 47 23.28 17.50 -15.47
#